data_AF-A0A419J4G8-F1
#
_entry.id   AF-A0A419J4G8-F1
#
_cell.length_a   1.000
_cell.length_b   1.000
_cell.length_c   1.000
_cell.angle_alpha   90.00
_cell.angle_beta   90.00
_cell.angle_gamma   90.00
#
_symmetry.space_group_name_H-M   'P 1'
#
loop_
_entity.id
_entity.type
_entity.pdbx_description
1 polymer ?
#
loop_
_entity_poly.entity_id
_entity_poly.type
_entity_poly.pdbx_seq_one_letter_code
_entity_poly.pdbx_strand_id
1 'polypeptide(L)'
;MNNIRENISRKLANPRTRAYVHFFLLFIGAAGILLTSLNWEVLQGIQENQDKVLHYKAGRLIAVSCFLLVYFCILARVLFVGEHRSSMTVFLLWLPTMLAAGLVIGIVVALAFAVIKETIDGGGAGSVEWLDITATLDGAASLTGPIALIIAITPVLIPLDMLMQLPKLLLSDVRTGLKTLDNYIKESRSHENLKKHTDVLVVEDDIMCATTVMNFCRRNDLKCHHISTASEADTYLRDNIRNIRLVVLDNFLRVDESGNRMTGGEWLMMISEEFPVNKRPFLVVIISGHTEFLRDAASQANLVLQKPWDPHALQDFLRENKIINHRRT
;
A
#
# COMPACT_ATOMS: atom_id res chain seq x y z
N MET A 1 15.11 -4.87 23.56
CA MET A 1 14.01 -3.99 23.11
C MET A 1 13.71 -4.10 21.60
N ASN A 2 14.70 -4.23 20.71
CA ASN A 2 14.45 -4.31 19.25
C ASN A 2 13.60 -5.53 18.81
N ASN A 3 13.85 -6.72 19.36
CA ASN A 3 13.06 -7.92 19.04
C ASN A 3 11.58 -7.86 19.47
N ILE A 4 11.27 -7.08 20.52
CA ILE A 4 9.87 -6.90 20.98
C ILE A 4 9.15 -5.93 20.05
N ARG A 5 9.82 -4.84 19.64
CA ARG A 5 9.26 -3.82 18.74
C ARG A 5 9.01 -4.36 17.33
N GLU A 6 9.91 -5.20 16.81
CA GLU A 6 9.71 -5.90 15.53
C GLU A 6 8.55 -6.93 15.58
N ASN A 7 8.42 -7.67 16.68
CA ASN A 7 7.33 -8.64 16.84
C ASN A 7 5.95 -7.98 16.95
N ILE A 8 5.86 -6.86 17.67
CA ILE A 8 4.61 -6.08 17.78
C ILE A 8 4.25 -5.46 16.42
N SER A 9 5.23 -4.86 15.73
CA SER A 9 5.05 -4.28 14.39
C SER A 9 4.57 -5.32 13.36
N ARG A 10 5.18 -6.52 13.33
CA ARG A 10 4.72 -7.61 12.45
C ARG A 10 3.33 -8.13 12.79
N LYS A 11 2.99 -8.23 14.08
CA LYS A 11 1.64 -8.64 14.51
C LYS A 11 0.60 -7.58 14.13
N LEU A 12 0.87 -6.30 14.36
CA LEU A 12 -0.01 -5.20 13.98
C LEU A 12 -0.11 -4.98 12.46
N ALA A 13 0.85 -5.47 11.67
CA ALA A 13 0.77 -5.42 10.21
C ALA A 13 -0.02 -6.60 9.60
N ASN A 14 -0.42 -7.61 10.40
CA ASN A 14 -1.24 -8.72 9.93
C ASN A 14 -2.69 -8.23 9.69
N PRO A 15 -3.28 -8.45 8.51
CA PRO A 15 -4.65 -8.03 8.20
C PRO A 15 -5.69 -8.53 9.21
N ARG A 16 -5.54 -9.76 9.72
CA ARG A 16 -6.47 -10.28 10.75
C ARG A 16 -6.37 -9.49 12.04
N THR A 17 -5.16 -9.28 12.54
CA THR A 17 -4.93 -8.52 13.79
C THR A 17 -5.40 -7.08 13.65
N ARG A 18 -5.20 -6.44 12.49
CA ARG A 18 -5.71 -5.08 12.20
C ARG A 18 -7.22 -5.02 12.24
N ALA A 19 -7.91 -5.97 11.61
CA ALA A 19 -9.36 -6.04 11.61
C ALA A 19 -9.90 -6.18 13.05
N TYR A 20 -9.30 -7.05 13.87
CA TYR A 20 -9.68 -7.20 15.28
C TYR A 20 -9.42 -5.94 16.11
N VAL A 21 -8.30 -5.24 15.88
CA VAL A 21 -8.00 -3.98 16.59
C VAL A 21 -8.99 -2.88 16.20
N HIS A 22 -9.32 -2.73 14.92
CA HIS A 22 -10.33 -1.77 14.46
C HIS A 22 -11.71 -2.11 15.02
N PHE A 23 -12.10 -3.39 14.96
CA PHE A 23 -13.34 -3.88 15.55
C PHE A 23 -13.43 -3.49 17.04
N PHE A 24 -12.37 -3.76 17.81
CA PHE A 24 -12.35 -3.50 19.25
C PHE A 24 -12.40 -2.01 19.57
N LEU A 25 -11.61 -1.18 18.87
CA LEU A 25 -11.61 0.28 19.06
C LEU A 25 -12.97 0.89 18.70
N LEU A 26 -13.57 0.47 17.60
CA LEU A 26 -14.87 0.96 17.15
C LEU A 26 -15.99 0.54 18.10
N PHE A 27 -16.00 -0.71 18.53
CA PHE A 27 -17.03 -1.24 19.41
C PHE A 27 -16.94 -0.65 20.83
N ILE A 28 -15.73 -0.60 21.40
CA ILE A 28 -15.53 0.01 22.73
C ILE A 28 -15.75 1.50 22.71
N GLY A 29 -15.31 2.20 21.66
CA GLY A 29 -15.58 3.62 21.50
C GLY A 29 -17.07 3.93 21.49
N ALA A 30 -17.85 3.18 20.69
CA ALA A 30 -19.30 3.33 20.65
C ALA A 30 -19.98 2.96 21.98
N ALA A 31 -19.59 1.85 22.59
CA ALA A 31 -20.11 1.45 23.90
C ALA A 31 -19.80 2.50 24.97
N GLY A 32 -18.60 3.08 24.95
CA GLY A 32 -18.20 4.18 25.83
C GLY A 32 -19.06 5.42 25.65
N ILE A 33 -19.30 5.87 24.42
CA ILE A 33 -20.17 7.02 24.11
C ILE A 33 -21.61 6.77 24.57
N LEU A 34 -22.13 5.55 24.39
CA LEU A 34 -23.49 5.23 24.81
C LEU A 34 -23.59 5.13 26.34
N LEU A 35 -22.61 4.52 27.01
CA LEU A 35 -22.55 4.44 28.47
C LEU A 35 -22.42 5.81 29.13
N THR A 36 -21.61 6.72 28.56
CA THR A 36 -21.54 8.10 29.07
C THR A 36 -22.85 8.82 28.84
N SER A 37 -23.50 8.64 27.69
CA SER A 37 -24.81 9.24 27.42
C SER A 37 -25.88 8.79 28.42
N LEU A 38 -25.94 7.50 28.77
CA LEU A 38 -26.90 6.94 29.73
C LEU A 38 -26.76 7.56 31.13
N ASN A 39 -25.55 7.98 31.51
CA ASN A 39 -25.27 8.56 32.83
C ASN A 39 -25.33 10.10 32.84
N TRP A 40 -25.26 10.76 31.68
CA TRP A 40 -25.17 12.23 31.57
C TRP A 40 -26.44 12.97 32.03
N GLU A 41 -27.62 12.37 31.89
CA GLU A 41 -28.91 13.02 32.21
C GLU A 41 -29.43 12.79 33.64
N VAL A 42 -28.75 11.98 34.46
CA VAL A 42 -28.99 11.98 35.92
C VAL A 42 -28.71 13.37 36.52
N LEU A 43 -27.91 14.21 35.82
CA LEU A 43 -27.59 15.58 36.20
C LEU A 43 -28.60 16.65 35.72
N GLN A 44 -29.49 16.37 34.76
CA GLN A 44 -30.32 17.40 34.10
C GLN A 44 -31.76 17.52 34.59
N GLY A 45 -32.16 16.79 35.63
CA GLY A 45 -33.41 17.08 36.37
C GLY A 45 -34.70 16.95 35.55
N ILE A 46 -34.84 15.89 34.76
CA ILE A 46 -36.05 15.67 33.94
C ILE A 46 -37.07 14.82 34.72
N GLN A 47 -38.24 15.44 34.95
CA GLN A 47 -39.53 14.94 35.47
C GLN A 47 -39.66 14.67 36.99
N GLU A 48 -40.67 15.32 37.59
CA GLU A 48 -41.09 15.17 39.00
C GLU A 48 -41.73 13.81 39.33
N ASN A 49 -42.08 13.00 38.32
CA ASN A 49 -42.75 11.70 38.52
C ASN A 49 -41.78 10.53 38.26
N GLN A 50 -41.43 9.80 39.32
CA GLN A 50 -40.42 8.72 39.29
C GLN A 50 -40.75 7.59 38.31
N ASP A 51 -42.04 7.35 38.05
CA ASP A 51 -42.51 6.29 37.16
C ASP A 51 -42.18 6.59 35.68
N LYS A 52 -42.42 7.83 35.22
CA LYS A 52 -42.10 8.26 33.85
C LYS A 52 -40.60 8.28 33.57
N VAL A 53 -39.79 8.57 34.59
CA VAL A 53 -38.32 8.47 34.51
C VAL A 53 -37.87 7.02 34.28
N LEU A 54 -38.58 6.04 34.86
CA LEU A 54 -38.29 4.62 34.65
C LEU A 54 -38.63 4.22 33.20
N HIS A 55 -39.79 4.64 32.69
CA HIS A 55 -40.20 4.43 31.29
C HIS A 55 -39.24 5.06 30.28
N TYR A 56 -38.74 6.26 30.56
CA TYR A 56 -37.71 6.94 29.77
C TYR A 56 -36.37 6.17 29.77
N LYS A 57 -35.90 5.73 30.94
CA LYS A 57 -34.68 4.91 31.06
C LYS A 57 -34.82 3.55 30.36
N ALA A 58 -35.98 2.92 30.45
CA ALA A 58 -36.28 1.66 29.77
C ALA A 58 -36.19 1.82 28.24
N GLY A 59 -36.78 2.89 27.69
CA GLY A 59 -36.68 3.21 26.27
C GLY A 59 -35.23 3.39 25.79
N ARG A 60 -34.41 4.10 26.58
CA ARG A 60 -32.97 4.26 26.31
C ARG A 60 -32.22 2.93 26.34
N LEU A 61 -32.43 2.10 27.36
CA LEU A 61 -31.74 0.81 27.48
C LEU A 61 -32.07 -0.10 26.29
N ILE A 62 -33.35 -0.20 25.92
CA ILE A 62 -33.79 -1.00 24.77
C ILE A 62 -33.10 -0.49 23.49
N ALA A 63 -33.12 0.82 23.24
CA ALA A 63 -32.53 1.40 22.05
C ALA A 63 -30.99 1.26 22.01
N VAL A 64 -30.29 1.40 23.15
CA VAL A 64 -28.83 1.11 23.25
C VAL A 64 -28.54 -0.35 22.95
N SER A 65 -29.28 -1.29 23.54
CA SER A 65 -29.08 -2.72 23.33
C SER A 65 -29.31 -3.12 21.88
N CYS A 66 -30.39 -2.64 21.26
CA CYS A 66 -30.67 -2.87 19.85
C CYS A 66 -29.57 -2.28 18.95
N PHE A 67 -29.14 -1.04 19.21
CA PHE A 67 -28.09 -0.41 18.43
C PHE A 67 -26.76 -1.17 18.55
N LEU A 68 -26.34 -1.54 19.76
CA LEU A 68 -25.09 -2.28 19.98
C LEU A 68 -25.11 -3.66 19.30
N LEU A 69 -26.25 -4.35 19.32
CA LEU A 69 -26.41 -5.63 18.62
C LEU A 69 -26.28 -5.45 17.09
N VAL A 70 -26.97 -4.46 16.52
CA VAL A 70 -26.86 -4.16 15.09
C VAL A 70 -25.44 -3.73 14.73
N TYR A 71 -24.82 -2.89 15.55
CA TYR A 71 -23.46 -2.41 15.34
C TYR A 71 -22.44 -3.55 15.42
N PHE A 72 -22.58 -4.45 16.39
CA PHE A 72 -21.77 -5.67 16.49
C PHE A 72 -21.90 -6.53 15.23
N CYS A 73 -23.12 -6.77 14.74
CA CYS A 73 -23.35 -7.54 13.51
C CYS A 73 -22.71 -6.90 12.29
N ILE A 74 -22.79 -5.56 12.17
CA ILE A 74 -22.15 -4.80 11.08
C ILE A 74 -20.63 -4.97 11.15
N LEU A 75 -20.02 -4.71 12.31
CA LEU A 75 -18.58 -4.82 12.51
C LEU A 75 -18.06 -6.26 12.36
N ALA A 76 -18.80 -7.27 12.86
CA ALA A 76 -18.46 -8.67 12.68
C ALA A 76 -18.49 -9.05 11.20
N ARG A 77 -19.50 -8.58 10.46
CA ARG A 77 -19.58 -8.81 9.02
C ARG A 77 -18.42 -8.16 8.26
N VAL A 78 -17.99 -6.95 8.61
CA VAL A 78 -16.75 -6.34 8.06
C VAL A 78 -15.57 -7.29 8.25
N LEU A 79 -15.43 -7.83 9.47
CA LEU A 79 -14.32 -8.67 9.87
C LEU A 79 -14.28 -10.01 9.13
N PHE A 80 -15.44 -10.63 8.87
CA PHE A 80 -15.54 -11.90 8.14
C PHE A 80 -15.55 -11.73 6.61
N VAL A 81 -16.15 -10.67 6.06
CA VAL A 81 -16.23 -10.44 4.60
C VAL A 81 -14.92 -9.86 4.04
N GLY A 82 -14.17 -9.10 4.85
CA GLY A 82 -12.83 -8.62 4.48
C GLY A 82 -11.81 -9.75 4.23
N GLU A 83 -12.13 -10.98 4.62
CA GLU A 83 -11.33 -12.17 4.34
C GLU A 83 -11.48 -12.67 2.90
N HIS A 84 -12.52 -12.27 2.16
CA HIS A 84 -12.83 -12.77 0.81
C HIS A 84 -13.09 -11.62 -0.18
N ARG A 85 -12.00 -11.07 -0.76
CA ARG A 85 -11.88 -10.37 -2.07
C ARG A 85 -12.94 -9.33 -2.51
N SER A 86 -13.90 -8.92 -1.68
CA SER A 86 -14.81 -7.81 -2.03
C SER A 86 -14.18 -6.47 -1.66
N SER A 87 -14.39 -5.46 -2.52
CA SER A 87 -13.91 -4.09 -2.31
C SER A 87 -14.42 -3.51 -0.98
N MET A 88 -13.52 -3.31 0.00
CA MET A 88 -13.80 -2.64 1.28
C MET A 88 -14.50 -1.29 1.08
N THR A 89 -14.24 -0.61 -0.05
CA THR A 89 -14.81 0.70 -0.39
C THR A 89 -16.32 0.66 -0.57
N VAL A 90 -16.87 -0.39 -1.19
CA VAL A 90 -18.32 -0.55 -1.35
C VAL A 90 -18.97 -0.76 0.01
N PHE A 91 -18.33 -1.55 0.88
CA PHE A 91 -18.86 -1.84 2.21
C PHE A 91 -18.90 -0.60 3.11
N LEU A 92 -17.82 0.19 3.11
CA LEU A 92 -17.72 1.42 3.91
C LEU A 92 -18.78 2.46 3.54
N LEU A 93 -19.27 2.43 2.28
CA LEU A 93 -20.31 3.32 1.79
C LEU A 93 -21.71 3.00 2.36
N TRP A 94 -21.97 1.74 2.72
CA TRP A 94 -23.25 1.30 3.32
C TRP A 94 -23.27 1.38 4.85
N LEU A 95 -22.10 1.58 5.47
CA LEU A 95 -21.96 1.59 6.93
C LEU A 95 -22.86 2.64 7.61
N PRO A 96 -22.92 3.92 7.17
CA PRO A 96 -23.80 4.92 7.79
C PRO A 96 -25.28 4.56 7.67
N THR A 97 -25.71 4.02 6.52
CA THR A 97 -27.09 3.60 6.28
C THR A 97 -27.51 2.44 7.19
N MET A 98 -26.61 1.47 7.41
CA MET A 98 -26.89 0.34 8.30
C MET A 98 -26.94 0.75 9.78
N LEU A 99 -26.11 1.71 10.19
CA LEU A 99 -26.17 2.29 11.53
C LEU A 99 -27.47 3.05 11.78
N ALA A 100 -27.90 3.86 10.80
CA ALA A 100 -29.18 4.57 10.86
C ALA A 100 -30.37 3.59 10.92
N ALA A 101 -30.34 2.51 10.14
CA ALA A 101 -31.36 1.46 10.21
C ALA A 101 -31.40 0.79 11.59
N GLY A 102 -30.24 0.57 12.23
CA GLY A 102 -30.16 0.03 13.59
C GLY A 102 -30.85 0.91 14.64
N LEU A 103 -30.71 2.24 14.53
CA LEU A 103 -31.43 3.19 15.39
C LEU A 103 -32.95 3.11 15.17
N VAL A 104 -33.40 3.10 13.91
CA VAL A 104 -34.84 3.00 13.58
C VAL A 104 -35.43 1.70 14.14
N ILE A 105 -34.73 0.58 13.99
CA ILE A 105 -35.14 -0.71 14.58
C ILE A 105 -35.23 -0.58 16.10
N GLY A 106 -34.26 0.04 16.76
CA GLY A 106 -34.28 0.26 18.21
C GLY A 106 -35.50 1.06 18.69
N ILE A 107 -35.86 2.13 17.96
CA ILE A 107 -37.05 2.95 18.26
C ILE A 107 -38.34 2.14 18.05
N VAL A 108 -38.45 1.38 16.95
CA VAL A 108 -39.63 0.55 16.65
C VAL A 108 -39.79 -0.57 17.69
N VAL A 109 -38.68 -1.18 18.13
CA VAL A 109 -38.70 -2.20 19.19
C VAL A 109 -39.13 -1.58 20.51
N ALA A 110 -38.59 -0.41 20.89
CA ALA A 110 -39.01 0.30 22.09
C ALA A 110 -40.51 0.64 22.06
N LEU A 111 -41.03 1.09 20.92
CA LEU A 111 -42.46 1.32 20.71
C LEU A 111 -43.28 0.04 20.91
N ALA A 112 -42.85 -1.07 20.31
CA ALA A 112 -43.56 -2.35 20.41
C ALA A 112 -43.62 -2.84 21.87
N PHE A 113 -42.50 -2.75 22.61
CA PHE A 113 -42.46 -3.08 24.04
C PHE A 113 -43.34 -2.16 24.89
N ALA A 114 -43.36 -0.85 24.61
CA ALA A 114 -44.23 0.10 25.29
C ALA A 114 -45.72 -0.24 25.07
N VAL A 115 -46.11 -0.48 23.81
CA VAL A 115 -47.50 -0.84 23.46
C VAL A 115 -47.90 -2.18 24.06
N ILE A 116 -47.02 -3.19 24.04
CA ILE A 116 -47.28 -4.51 24.66
C ILE A 116 -47.49 -4.35 26.16
N LYS A 117 -46.64 -3.58 26.85
CA LYS A 117 -46.79 -3.31 28.29
C LYS A 117 -48.14 -2.65 28.57
N GLU A 118 -48.49 -1.59 27.86
CA GLU A 118 -49.77 -0.90 28.06
C GLU A 118 -51.00 -1.77 27.73
N THR A 119 -50.88 -2.67 26.74
CA THR A 119 -51.95 -3.61 26.40
C THR A 119 -52.17 -4.64 27.51
N ILE A 120 -51.09 -5.07 28.17
CA ILE A 120 -51.16 -5.98 29.33
C ILE A 120 -51.82 -5.27 30.52
N ASP A 121 -51.49 -3.99 30.74
CA ASP A 121 -52.10 -3.19 31.81
C ASP A 121 -53.59 -2.99 31.58
N GLY A 122 -53.99 -2.64 30.35
CA GLY A 122 -55.40 -2.54 29.95
C GLY A 122 -56.18 -3.87 30.01
N GLY A 123 -55.48 -5.01 30.04
CA GLY A 123 -56.05 -6.35 30.21
C GLY A 123 -56.39 -6.72 31.67
N GLY A 124 -56.10 -5.83 32.64
CA GLY A 124 -56.48 -6.01 34.04
C GLY A 124 -55.35 -5.83 35.06
N ALA A 125 -54.15 -5.39 34.65
CA ALA A 125 -53.02 -5.15 35.54
C ALA A 125 -52.83 -3.66 35.92
N GLY A 126 -53.56 -2.72 35.30
CA GLY A 126 -53.49 -1.30 35.61
C GLY A 126 -54.37 -0.41 34.71
N SER A 127 -54.20 0.91 34.80
CA SER A 127 -54.80 1.87 33.86
C SER A 127 -53.84 2.16 32.72
N VAL A 128 -54.35 2.16 31.48
CA VAL A 128 -53.56 2.52 30.29
C VAL A 128 -53.17 4.00 30.35
N GLU A 129 -51.88 4.29 30.31
CA GLU A 129 -51.36 5.65 30.35
C GLU A 129 -50.54 5.96 29.09
N TRP A 130 -51.13 6.72 28.17
CA TRP A 130 -50.46 7.17 26.94
C TRP A 130 -49.15 7.91 27.19
N LEU A 131 -49.01 8.52 28.37
CA LEU A 131 -47.79 9.20 28.81
C LEU A 131 -46.60 8.25 29.02
N ASP A 132 -46.83 6.97 29.32
CA ASP A 132 -45.75 5.96 29.42
C ASP A 132 -45.18 5.59 28.07
N ILE A 133 -46.06 5.45 27.07
CA ILE A 133 -45.64 5.21 25.68
C ILE A 133 -44.79 6.38 25.18
N THR A 134 -45.24 7.62 25.41
CA THR A 134 -44.47 8.80 24.98
C THR A 134 -43.14 8.90 25.72
N ALA A 135 -43.09 8.62 27.03
CA ALA A 135 -41.85 8.66 27.81
C ALA A 135 -40.84 7.61 27.32
N THR A 136 -41.29 6.39 27.00
CA THR A 136 -40.43 5.35 26.43
C THR A 136 -39.92 5.71 25.02
N LEU A 137 -40.75 6.35 24.19
CA LEU A 137 -40.33 6.83 22.87
C LEU A 137 -39.34 7.99 22.93
N ASP A 138 -39.59 8.97 23.78
CA ASP A 138 -38.68 10.10 24.01
C ASP A 138 -37.32 9.61 24.51
N GLY A 139 -37.34 8.60 25.39
CA GLY A 139 -36.14 7.88 25.82
C GLY A 139 -35.39 7.24 24.67
N ALA A 140 -36.06 6.51 23.78
CA ALA A 140 -35.40 5.91 22.63
C ALA A 140 -34.86 6.98 21.65
N ALA A 141 -35.60 8.05 21.41
CA ALA A 141 -35.26 9.13 20.49
C ALA A 141 -34.09 9.99 20.98
N SER A 142 -33.90 10.15 22.30
CA SER A 142 -32.79 10.95 22.86
C SER A 142 -31.40 10.38 22.54
N LEU A 143 -31.31 9.11 22.16
CA LEU A 143 -30.06 8.49 21.69
C LEU A 143 -29.63 8.91 20.28
N THR A 144 -30.48 9.65 19.55
CA THR A 144 -30.17 10.12 18.19
C THR A 144 -28.86 10.92 18.16
N GLY A 145 -28.64 11.81 19.13
CA GLY A 145 -27.42 12.62 19.23
C GLY A 145 -26.15 11.77 19.43
N PRO A 146 -26.07 10.95 20.49
CA PRO A 146 -24.94 10.04 20.71
C PRO A 146 -24.67 9.08 19.53
N ILE A 147 -25.72 8.56 18.89
CA ILE A 147 -25.57 7.66 17.74
C ILE A 147 -25.08 8.41 16.50
N ALA A 148 -25.55 9.64 16.25
CA ALA A 148 -25.02 10.48 15.18
C ALA A 148 -23.52 10.77 15.35
N LEU A 149 -23.06 10.98 16.60
CA LEU A 149 -21.64 11.14 16.91
C LEU A 149 -20.83 9.88 16.57
N ILE A 150 -21.35 8.69 16.90
CA ILE A 150 -20.71 7.41 16.54
C ILE A 150 -20.61 7.26 15.02
N ILE A 151 -21.69 7.58 14.28
CA ILE A 151 -21.71 7.55 12.81
C ILE A 151 -20.67 8.52 12.24
N ALA A 152 -20.52 9.71 12.81
CA ALA A 152 -19.57 10.73 12.35
C ALA A 152 -18.10 10.36 12.62
N ILE A 153 -17.80 9.71 13.75
CA ILE A 153 -16.42 9.34 14.13
C ILE A 153 -15.95 8.08 13.40
N THR A 154 -16.86 7.17 13.08
CA THR A 154 -16.49 5.86 12.49
C THR A 154 -15.63 5.97 11.21
N PRO A 155 -15.91 6.87 10.25
CA PRO A 155 -15.05 7.08 9.07
C PRO A 155 -13.65 7.64 9.38
N VAL A 156 -13.50 8.42 10.46
CA VAL A 156 -12.21 9.04 10.86
C VAL A 156 -11.20 7.98 11.33
N LEU A 157 -11.66 6.78 11.65
CA LEU A 157 -10.81 5.66 12.05
C LEU A 157 -10.33 4.81 10.86
N ILE A 158 -10.72 5.11 9.62
CA ILE A 158 -10.25 4.42 8.40
C ILE A 158 -8.77 4.77 8.06
N PRO A 159 -8.30 6.02 8.14
CA PRO A 159 -6.88 6.37 7.93
C PRO A 159 -5.91 5.75 8.94
N LEU A 160 -6.41 5.32 10.11
CA LEU A 160 -5.61 4.60 11.11
C LEU A 160 -5.03 3.29 10.54
N ASP A 161 -5.75 2.67 9.61
CA ASP A 161 -5.32 1.45 8.92
C ASP A 161 -4.06 1.69 8.07
N MET A 162 -3.97 2.84 7.40
CA MET A 162 -2.78 3.24 6.64
C MET A 162 -1.59 3.51 7.56
N LEU A 163 -1.83 4.14 8.72
CA LEU A 163 -0.80 4.37 9.73
C LEU A 163 -0.24 3.06 10.32
N MET A 164 -1.10 2.06 10.51
CA MET A 164 -0.68 0.73 10.98
C MET A 164 0.11 -0.08 9.93
N GLN A 165 0.01 0.28 8.63
CA GLN A 165 0.74 -0.36 7.54
C GLN A 165 2.12 0.27 7.26
N LEU A 166 2.29 1.56 7.59
CA LEU A 166 3.49 2.34 7.33
C LEU A 166 4.80 1.65 7.79
N PRO A 167 4.87 1.04 8.99
CA PRO A 167 6.10 0.39 9.46
C PRO A 167 6.50 -0.82 8.62
N LYS A 168 5.53 -1.57 8.07
CA LYS A 168 5.81 -2.75 7.25
C LYS A 168 6.42 -2.34 5.90
N LEU A 169 5.85 -1.30 5.28
CA LEU A 169 6.33 -0.77 4.00
C LEU A 169 7.77 -0.23 4.15
N LEU A 170 8.01 0.59 5.17
CA LEU A 170 9.35 1.11 5.44
C LEU A 170 10.39 0.01 5.70
N LEU A 171 10.04 -1.03 6.47
CA LEU A 171 10.95 -2.14 6.76
C LEU A 171 11.18 -3.07 5.56
N SER A 172 10.17 -3.29 4.71
CA SER A 172 10.34 -4.10 3.49
C SER A 172 11.26 -3.43 2.48
N ASP A 173 11.18 -2.11 2.37
CA ASP A 173 11.96 -1.34 1.40
C ASP A 173 13.44 -1.33 1.82
N VAL A 174 13.72 -1.14 3.11
CA VAL A 174 15.08 -1.24 3.66
C VAL A 174 15.69 -2.62 3.43
N ARG A 175 14.94 -3.69 3.71
CA ARG A 175 15.44 -5.07 3.53
C ARG A 175 15.70 -5.39 2.06
N THR A 176 14.83 -4.93 1.17
CA THR A 176 14.98 -5.13 -0.27
C THR A 176 16.21 -4.36 -0.77
N GLY A 177 16.36 -3.09 -0.38
CA GLY A 177 17.52 -2.26 -0.74
C GLY A 177 18.86 -2.85 -0.27
N LEU A 178 18.93 -3.36 0.97
CA LEU A 178 20.15 -4.02 1.47
C LEU A 178 20.50 -5.28 0.68
N LYS A 179 19.51 -6.12 0.37
CA LYS A 179 19.73 -7.34 -0.43
C LYS A 179 20.19 -7.02 -1.86
N THR A 180 19.66 -5.95 -2.45
CA THR A 180 20.09 -5.43 -3.75
C THR A 180 21.56 -5.03 -3.72
N LEU A 181 21.97 -4.27 -2.71
CA LEU A 181 23.36 -3.82 -2.54
C LEU A 181 24.30 -5.02 -2.37
N ASP A 182 23.93 -6.00 -1.54
CA ASP A 182 24.73 -7.21 -1.32
C ASP A 182 24.94 -8.00 -2.63
N ASN A 183 23.87 -8.15 -3.42
CA ASN A 183 23.94 -8.81 -4.73
C ASN A 183 24.84 -8.07 -5.70
N TYR A 184 24.74 -6.73 -5.75
CA TYR A 184 25.60 -5.90 -6.58
C TYR A 184 27.08 -6.05 -6.20
N ILE A 185 27.42 -5.95 -4.92
CA ILE A 185 28.81 -6.10 -4.44
C ILE A 185 29.35 -7.48 -4.80
N LYS A 186 28.53 -8.53 -4.64
CA LYS A 186 28.91 -9.90 -4.98
C LYS A 186 29.19 -10.07 -6.48
N GLU A 187 28.32 -9.55 -7.35
CA GLU A 187 28.52 -9.67 -8.80
C GLU A 187 29.68 -8.79 -9.27
N SER A 188 29.85 -7.57 -8.73
CA SER A 188 31.00 -6.71 -9.01
C SER A 188 32.33 -7.39 -8.70
N ARG A 189 32.48 -7.93 -7.48
CA ARG A 189 33.66 -8.72 -7.10
C ARG A 189 33.85 -9.95 -7.98
N SER A 190 32.78 -10.60 -8.42
CA SER A 190 32.89 -11.75 -9.31
C SER A 190 33.54 -11.36 -10.65
N HIS A 191 33.21 -10.19 -11.19
CA HIS A 191 33.78 -9.69 -12.44
C HIS A 191 35.22 -9.17 -12.28
N GLU A 192 35.54 -8.53 -11.16
CA GLU A 192 36.91 -8.12 -10.82
C GLU A 192 37.87 -9.32 -10.76
N ASN A 193 37.41 -10.45 -10.22
CA ASN A 193 38.21 -11.67 -10.09
C ASN A 193 38.41 -12.43 -11.41
N LEU A 194 37.70 -12.09 -12.49
CA LEU A 194 37.93 -12.70 -13.80
C LEU A 194 39.25 -12.18 -14.39
N LYS A 195 40.22 -13.09 -14.60
CA LYS A 195 41.49 -12.81 -15.30
C LYS A 195 41.32 -12.69 -16.82
N LYS A 196 40.31 -11.94 -17.27
CA LYS A 196 40.00 -11.64 -18.68
C LYS A 196 40.04 -10.13 -18.91
N HIS A 197 40.16 -9.70 -20.16
CA HIS A 197 39.90 -8.32 -20.54
C HIS A 197 38.39 -8.01 -20.45
N THR A 198 38.04 -6.75 -20.28
CA THR A 198 36.63 -6.31 -20.24
C THR A 198 36.03 -6.42 -21.65
N ASP A 199 34.99 -7.23 -21.81
CA ASP A 199 34.24 -7.39 -23.06
C ASP A 199 33.07 -6.41 -23.15
N VAL A 200 32.49 -6.05 -22.00
CA VAL A 200 31.25 -5.27 -21.90
C VAL A 200 31.44 -4.06 -20.99
N LEU A 201 31.14 -2.87 -21.48
CA LEU A 201 30.98 -1.68 -20.64
C LEU A 201 29.49 -1.53 -20.28
N VAL A 202 29.16 -1.50 -18.99
CA VAL A 202 27.80 -1.26 -18.48
C VAL A 202 27.74 0.13 -17.89
N VAL A 203 26.93 0.99 -18.47
CA VAL A 203 26.74 2.39 -18.06
C VAL A 203 25.30 2.54 -17.54
N GLU A 204 25.13 2.49 -16.23
CA GLU A 204 23.82 2.36 -15.57
C GLU A 204 23.86 2.99 -14.17
N ASP A 205 22.86 3.76 -13.79
CA ASP A 205 22.79 4.37 -12.46
C ASP A 205 21.95 3.55 -11.46
N ASP A 206 20.97 2.78 -11.96
CA ASP A 206 20.17 1.87 -11.14
C ASP A 206 20.94 0.58 -10.84
N ILE A 207 21.32 0.43 -9.57
CA ILE A 207 22.01 -0.76 -9.03
C ILE A 207 21.27 -2.05 -9.36
N MET A 208 19.92 -2.07 -9.37
CA MET A 208 19.15 -3.26 -9.71
C MET A 208 19.33 -3.67 -11.16
N CYS A 209 19.19 -2.72 -12.08
CA CYS A 209 19.40 -2.96 -13.49
C CYS A 209 20.86 -3.34 -13.78
N ALA A 210 21.82 -2.62 -13.20
CA ALA A 210 23.26 -2.91 -13.33
C ALA A 210 23.55 -4.35 -12.89
N THR A 211 23.08 -4.75 -11.71
CA THR A 211 23.24 -6.12 -11.19
C THR A 211 22.63 -7.16 -12.13
N THR A 212 21.49 -6.85 -12.76
CA THR A 212 20.81 -7.76 -13.70
C THR A 212 21.62 -7.95 -14.98
N VAL A 213 22.16 -6.86 -15.53
CA VAL A 213 23.05 -6.88 -16.70
C VAL A 213 24.37 -7.60 -16.40
N MET A 214 24.98 -7.33 -15.24
CA MET A 214 26.23 -8.00 -14.82
C MET A 214 26.05 -9.50 -14.64
N ASN A 215 24.92 -9.93 -14.05
CA ASN A 215 24.54 -11.34 -13.94
C ASN A 215 24.38 -11.98 -15.31
N PHE A 216 23.69 -11.30 -16.24
CA PHE A 216 23.52 -11.76 -17.60
C PHE A 216 24.88 -11.93 -18.31
N CYS A 217 25.78 -10.96 -18.19
CA CYS A 217 27.13 -11.02 -18.76
C CYS A 217 27.90 -12.23 -18.22
N ARG A 218 27.89 -12.42 -16.89
CA ARG A 218 28.55 -13.55 -16.23
C ARG A 218 28.04 -14.90 -16.72
N ARG A 219 26.72 -15.06 -16.87
CA ARG A 219 26.10 -16.29 -17.38
C ARG A 219 26.51 -16.61 -18.82
N ASN A 220 26.84 -15.59 -19.60
CA ASN A 220 27.32 -15.73 -20.97
C ASN A 220 28.86 -15.66 -21.09
N ASP A 221 29.60 -15.78 -19.98
CA ASP A 221 31.07 -15.77 -19.92
C ASP A 221 31.73 -14.48 -20.48
N LEU A 222 31.00 -13.37 -20.38
CA LEU A 222 31.47 -12.02 -20.74
C LEU A 222 31.92 -11.28 -19.47
N LYS A 223 33.13 -10.73 -19.47
CA LYS A 223 33.57 -9.86 -18.37
C LYS A 223 33.03 -8.45 -18.60
N CYS A 224 32.35 -7.90 -17.60
CA CYS A 224 31.84 -6.54 -17.68
C CYS A 224 32.50 -5.59 -16.67
N HIS A 225 32.57 -4.32 -17.03
CA HIS A 225 32.91 -3.22 -16.14
C HIS A 225 31.72 -2.28 -16.02
N HIS A 226 31.34 -1.94 -14.78
CA HIS A 226 30.18 -1.12 -14.49
C HIS A 226 30.60 0.29 -14.07
N ILE A 227 29.94 1.29 -14.66
CA ILE A 227 30.14 2.71 -14.43
C ILE A 227 28.76 3.38 -14.32
N SER A 228 28.66 4.44 -13.51
CA SER A 228 27.38 5.12 -13.24
C SER A 228 27.22 6.51 -13.89
N THR A 229 28.29 7.06 -14.47
CA THR A 229 28.30 8.41 -15.05
C THR A 229 28.77 8.40 -16.50
N ALA A 230 28.31 9.38 -17.29
CA ALA A 230 28.73 9.52 -18.68
C ALA A 230 30.24 9.84 -18.81
N SER A 231 30.78 10.68 -17.93
CA SER A 231 32.19 11.11 -17.98
C SER A 231 33.17 9.97 -17.69
N GLU A 232 32.85 9.13 -16.69
CA GLU A 232 33.63 7.92 -16.42
C GLU A 232 33.51 6.93 -17.59
N ALA A 233 32.32 6.81 -18.19
CA ALA A 233 32.09 5.92 -19.33
C ALA A 233 32.89 6.36 -20.56
N ASP A 234 32.94 7.66 -20.87
CA ASP A 234 33.74 8.22 -21.95
C ASP A 234 35.22 7.92 -21.76
N THR A 235 35.75 8.23 -20.57
CA THR A 235 37.15 8.00 -20.22
C THR A 235 37.50 6.52 -20.36
N TYR A 236 36.71 5.64 -19.74
CA TYR A 236 36.98 4.21 -19.76
C TYR A 236 36.87 3.59 -21.15
N LEU A 237 35.86 4.00 -21.93
CA LEU A 237 35.65 3.51 -23.30
C LEU A 237 36.85 3.85 -24.17
N ARG A 238 37.35 5.10 -24.11
CA ARG A 238 38.51 5.55 -24.88
C ARG A 238 39.78 4.77 -24.53
N ASP A 239 40.01 4.56 -23.23
CA ASP A 239 41.19 3.82 -22.75
C ASP A 239 41.16 2.33 -23.11
N ASN A 240 39.96 1.75 -23.26
CA ASN A 240 39.77 0.30 -23.41
C ASN A 240 39.10 -0.11 -24.73
N ILE A 241 39.01 0.78 -25.70
CA ILE A 241 38.18 0.62 -26.91
C ILE A 241 38.48 -0.66 -27.71
N ARG A 242 39.73 -1.13 -27.69
CA ARG A 242 40.16 -2.34 -28.40
C ARG A 242 39.64 -3.64 -27.78
N ASN A 243 39.25 -3.59 -26.51
CA ASN A 243 38.79 -4.76 -25.75
C ASN A 243 37.25 -4.78 -25.63
N ILE A 244 36.62 -3.60 -25.60
CA ILE A 244 35.16 -3.49 -25.51
C ILE A 244 34.51 -3.96 -26.81
N ARG A 245 33.59 -4.92 -26.69
CA ARG A 245 32.77 -5.44 -27.79
C ARG A 245 31.33 -4.98 -27.71
N LEU A 246 30.87 -4.63 -26.51
CA LEU A 246 29.50 -4.23 -26.21
C LEU A 246 29.48 -3.09 -25.19
N VAL A 247 28.66 -2.08 -25.44
CA VAL A 247 28.29 -1.05 -24.48
C VAL A 247 26.80 -1.23 -24.18
N VAL A 248 26.46 -1.44 -22.92
CA VAL A 248 25.09 -1.44 -22.42
C VAL A 248 24.86 -0.11 -21.70
N LEU A 249 23.86 0.65 -22.11
CA LEU A 249 23.69 2.05 -21.72
C LEU A 249 22.27 2.32 -21.25
N ASP A 250 22.10 2.93 -20.07
CA ASP A 250 20.85 3.62 -19.73
C ASP A 250 20.89 5.06 -20.23
N ASN A 251 19.72 5.60 -20.56
CA ASN A 251 19.53 6.99 -20.93
C ASN A 251 19.67 7.93 -19.73
N PHE A 252 19.21 7.52 -18.56
CA PHE A 252 19.33 8.33 -17.34
C PHE A 252 20.56 7.86 -16.58
N LEU A 253 21.56 8.73 -16.50
CA LEU A 253 22.82 8.44 -15.82
C LEU A 253 23.01 9.39 -14.65
N ARG A 254 23.86 8.99 -13.71
CA ARG A 254 24.21 9.84 -12.57
C ARG A 254 25.06 11.01 -13.03
N VAL A 255 24.72 12.19 -12.53
CA VAL A 255 25.47 13.44 -12.74
C VAL A 255 26.66 13.49 -11.78
N ASP A 256 27.84 13.75 -12.34
CA ASP A 256 29.14 13.84 -11.65
C ASP A 256 29.37 15.20 -10.98
N GLU A 257 29.05 16.30 -11.67
CA GLU A 257 29.23 17.67 -11.19
C GLU A 257 27.96 18.52 -11.37
N SER A 258 27.79 19.54 -10.51
CA SER A 258 26.68 20.49 -10.57
C SER A 258 26.76 21.38 -11.82
N GLY A 259 26.40 20.83 -12.98
CA GLY A 259 26.40 21.54 -14.26
C GLY A 259 26.39 20.61 -15.47
N ASN A 260 26.98 19.42 -15.37
CA ASN A 260 27.07 18.47 -16.47
C ASN A 260 25.91 17.47 -16.44
N ARG A 261 24.76 17.84 -17.02
CA ARG A 261 23.55 16.99 -17.07
C ARG A 261 23.52 16.09 -18.30
N MET A 262 24.66 15.49 -18.66
CA MET A 262 24.73 14.63 -19.83
C MET A 262 23.95 13.33 -19.58
N THR A 263 22.91 13.12 -20.39
CA THR A 263 22.18 11.86 -20.48
C THR A 263 22.98 10.82 -21.26
N GLY A 264 22.65 9.54 -21.07
CA GLY A 264 23.24 8.47 -21.88
C GLY A 264 22.95 8.65 -23.36
N GLY A 265 21.75 9.10 -23.74
CA GLY A 265 21.42 9.42 -25.12
C GLY A 265 22.31 10.52 -25.72
N GLU A 266 22.54 11.61 -24.99
CA GLU A 266 23.44 12.69 -25.43
C GLU A 266 24.90 12.21 -25.52
N TRP A 267 25.34 11.40 -24.56
CA TRP A 267 26.66 10.77 -24.62
C TRP A 267 26.79 9.87 -25.85
N LEU A 268 25.77 9.06 -26.16
CA LEU A 268 25.75 8.21 -27.34
C LEU A 268 25.86 9.03 -28.64
N MET A 269 25.15 10.16 -28.72
CA MET A 269 25.24 11.06 -29.87
C MET A 269 26.67 11.56 -30.05
N MET A 270 27.30 12.05 -28.96
CA MET A 270 28.67 12.54 -28.97
C MET A 270 29.67 11.46 -29.41
N ILE A 271 29.62 10.25 -28.83
CA ILE A 271 30.54 9.17 -29.24
C ILE A 271 30.27 8.69 -30.66
N SER A 272 29.04 8.84 -31.17
CA SER A 272 28.68 8.41 -32.53
C SER A 272 29.21 9.37 -33.61
N GLU A 273 29.52 10.62 -33.26
CA GLU A 273 30.25 11.54 -34.15
C GLU A 273 31.67 11.03 -34.44
N GLU A 274 32.34 10.51 -33.41
CA GLU A 274 33.70 9.97 -33.50
C GLU A 274 33.72 8.52 -34.00
N PHE A 275 32.77 7.70 -33.53
CA PHE A 275 32.62 6.29 -33.85
C PHE A 275 31.23 6.01 -34.45
N PRO A 276 31.01 6.34 -35.75
CA PRO A 276 29.73 6.09 -36.41
C PRO A 276 29.30 4.62 -36.32
N VAL A 277 27.99 4.37 -36.29
CA VAL A 277 27.38 3.03 -36.10
C VAL A 277 28.01 1.96 -37.00
N ASN A 278 28.31 2.30 -38.26
CA ASN A 278 28.85 1.35 -39.25
C ASN A 278 30.38 1.18 -39.18
N LYS A 279 31.07 1.96 -38.36
CA LYS A 279 32.54 1.99 -38.25
C LYS A 279 33.06 1.69 -36.85
N ARG A 280 32.21 1.77 -35.83
CA ARG A 280 32.62 1.53 -34.45
C ARG A 280 32.99 0.06 -34.20
N PRO A 281 34.02 -0.22 -33.37
CA PRO A 281 34.47 -1.60 -33.10
C PRO A 281 33.62 -2.34 -32.06
N PHE A 282 32.59 -1.69 -31.50
CA PHE A 282 31.71 -2.22 -30.46
C PHE A 282 30.24 -2.00 -30.83
N LEU A 283 29.35 -2.81 -30.27
CA LEU A 283 27.90 -2.60 -30.37
C LEU A 283 27.40 -1.76 -29.20
N VAL A 284 26.32 -1.01 -29.40
CA VAL A 284 25.64 -0.26 -28.34
C VAL A 284 24.22 -0.79 -28.18
N VAL A 285 23.87 -1.17 -26.96
CA VAL A 285 22.52 -1.56 -26.56
C VAL A 285 22.03 -0.56 -25.54
N ILE A 286 20.90 0.08 -25.81
CA ILE A 286 20.23 0.94 -24.83
C ILE A 286 19.22 0.12 -24.05
N ILE A 287 19.24 0.20 -22.72
CA ILE A 287 18.22 -0.36 -21.84
C ILE A 287 17.65 0.79 -21.03
N SER A 288 16.41 1.22 -21.33
CA SER A 288 15.82 2.38 -20.64
C SER A 288 14.38 2.15 -20.19
N GLY A 289 14.02 2.76 -19.06
CA GLY A 289 12.64 2.78 -18.56
C GLY A 289 11.71 3.72 -19.33
N HIS A 290 12.26 4.59 -20.17
CA HIS A 290 11.47 5.53 -20.98
C HIS A 290 12.09 5.67 -22.38
N THR A 291 11.88 4.67 -23.21
CA THR A 291 12.42 4.65 -24.58
C THR A 291 11.89 5.82 -25.44
N GLU A 292 10.74 6.40 -25.08
CA GLU A 292 10.17 7.61 -25.67
C GLU A 292 11.07 8.85 -25.57
N PHE A 293 11.98 8.91 -24.58
CA PHE A 293 12.88 10.05 -24.39
C PHE A 293 14.21 9.92 -25.13
N LEU A 294 14.46 8.82 -25.84
CA LEU A 294 15.71 8.61 -26.56
C LEU A 294 15.85 9.47 -27.83
N ARG A 295 14.73 9.89 -28.44
CA ARG A 295 14.71 10.71 -29.67
C ARG A 295 15.69 10.17 -30.71
N ASP A 296 16.62 10.99 -31.19
CA ASP A 296 17.59 10.64 -32.24
C ASP A 296 18.63 9.62 -31.77
N ALA A 297 18.90 9.50 -30.47
CA ALA A 297 19.88 8.56 -29.91
C ALA A 297 19.45 7.10 -30.14
N ALA A 298 18.15 6.83 -30.24
CA ALA A 298 17.64 5.48 -30.56
C ALA A 298 18.17 4.98 -31.92
N SER A 299 18.34 5.88 -32.90
CA SER A 299 18.88 5.54 -34.23
C SER A 299 20.38 5.23 -34.21
N GLN A 300 21.09 5.66 -33.17
CA GLN A 300 22.53 5.43 -32.99
C GLN A 300 22.82 4.13 -32.22
N ALA A 301 21.80 3.51 -31.62
CA ALA A 301 21.93 2.22 -30.94
C ALA A 301 21.79 1.05 -31.92
N ASN A 302 22.45 -0.08 -31.65
CA ASN A 302 22.23 -1.32 -32.39
C ASN A 302 20.98 -2.07 -31.92
N LEU A 303 20.59 -1.89 -30.66
CA LEU A 303 19.39 -2.45 -30.06
C LEU A 303 18.89 -1.50 -28.96
N VAL A 304 17.57 -1.35 -28.86
CA VAL A 304 16.91 -0.62 -27.78
C VAL A 304 15.96 -1.57 -27.07
N LEU A 305 16.08 -1.66 -25.75
CA LEU A 305 15.26 -2.48 -24.86
C LEU A 305 14.56 -1.59 -23.83
N GLN A 306 13.27 -1.85 -23.62
CA GLN A 306 12.46 -1.15 -22.62
C GLN A 306 12.55 -1.89 -21.28
N LYS A 307 12.81 -1.18 -20.16
CA LYS A 307 12.74 -1.77 -18.81
C LYS A 307 11.27 -2.03 -18.44
N PRO A 308 10.91 -3.19 -17.84
CA PRO A 308 11.76 -4.37 -17.64
C PRO A 308 12.05 -5.10 -18.96
N TRP A 309 13.32 -5.44 -19.19
CA TRP A 309 13.78 -6.01 -20.46
C TRP A 309 13.83 -7.54 -20.44
N ASP A 310 13.65 -8.16 -21.60
CA ASP A 310 13.71 -9.62 -21.79
C ASP A 310 15.17 -10.08 -22.03
N PRO A 311 15.74 -10.94 -21.17
CA PRO A 311 17.08 -11.50 -21.38
C PRO A 311 17.25 -12.28 -22.67
N HIS A 312 16.18 -12.89 -23.20
CA HIS A 312 16.25 -13.65 -24.45
C HIS A 312 16.50 -12.74 -25.65
N ALA A 313 15.82 -11.59 -25.71
CA ALA A 313 16.04 -10.60 -26.77
C ALA A 313 17.51 -10.12 -26.82
N LEU A 314 18.11 -9.83 -25.66
CA LEU A 314 19.53 -9.47 -25.60
C LEU A 314 20.42 -10.66 -26.01
N GLN A 315 20.10 -11.87 -25.54
CA GLN A 315 20.89 -13.06 -25.88
C GLN A 315 20.90 -13.35 -27.37
N ASP A 316 19.76 -13.29 -28.04
CA ASP A 316 19.65 -13.56 -29.47
C ASP A 316 20.38 -12.50 -30.29
N PHE A 317 20.24 -11.22 -29.93
CA PHE A 317 21.03 -10.14 -30.53
C PHE A 317 22.55 -10.37 -30.40
N LEU A 318 23.03 -10.78 -29.22
CA LEU A 318 24.46 -11.05 -29.03
C LEU A 318 24.95 -12.29 -29.81
N ARG A 319 24.07 -13.27 -30.06
CA ARG A 319 24.38 -14.45 -30.90
C ARG A 319 24.47 -14.08 -32.37
N GLU A 320 23.50 -13.33 -32.88
CA GLU A 320 23.47 -12.87 -34.28
C GLU A 320 24.73 -12.07 -34.62
N ASN A 321 25.20 -11.26 -33.67
CA ASN A 321 26.41 -10.46 -33.81
C ASN A 321 27.70 -11.18 -33.37
N LYS A 322 27.65 -12.50 -33.13
CA LYS A 322 28.82 -13.34 -32.78
C LYS A 322 29.60 -12.83 -31.55
N ILE A 323 28.92 -12.15 -30.62
CA ILE A 323 29.50 -11.74 -29.34
C ILE A 323 29.66 -12.95 -28.44
N ILE A 324 28.63 -13.79 -28.39
CA ILE A 324 28.59 -15.03 -27.61
C ILE A 324 28.46 -16.24 -28.53
N ASN A 325 29.16 -17.34 -28.20
CA ASN A 325 29.13 -18.56 -29.00
C ASN A 325 27.89 -19.40 -28.69
N HIS A 326 27.41 -20.15 -29.70
CA HIS A 326 26.34 -21.12 -29.58
C HIS A 326 26.79 -22.29 -28.70
N ARG A 327 26.63 -22.19 -27.37
CA ARG A 327 26.67 -23.40 -26.54
C ARG A 327 25.38 -24.16 -26.80
N ARG A 328 25.50 -25.27 -27.54
CA ARG A 328 24.52 -26.36 -27.46
C ARG A 328 24.36 -26.68 -25.97
N THR A 329 23.14 -26.48 -25.47
CA THR A 329 22.70 -26.91 -24.14
C THR A 329 23.05 -28.35 -23.85
#